data_AF-A0A183GGR9-F1
#
_entry.id   AF-A0A183GGR9-F1
#
_cell.length_a   1.000
_cell.length_b   1.000
_cell.length_c   1.000
_cell.angle_alpha   90.00
_cell.angle_beta   90.00
_cell.angle_gamma   90.00
#
_symmetry.space_group_name_H-M   'P 1'
#
loop_
_entity.id
_entity.type
_entity.pdbx_description
1 polymer ?
#
loop_
_entity_poly.entity_id
_entity_poly.type
_entity_poly.pdbx_seq_one_letter_code
_entity_poly.pdbx_strand_id
1 'polypeptide(L)'
;MYGAAKVDLCRKYFIVGLFGLPLVWLGNTIWFFGLGFLRPQSPATNTDRKYVMLSAIGAIFWLIVICVWETIFQSYRSKDVAWAYYLTFIFSVGRV
;
A
#
# COMPACT_ATOMS: atom_id res chain seq x y z
N MET A 1 8.41 9.90 -26.69
CA MET A 1 8.09 11.06 -25.81
C MET A 1 8.18 10.76 -24.30
N TYR A 2 8.87 9.71 -23.83
CA TYR A 2 8.20 8.81 -22.87
C TYR A 2 8.92 8.50 -21.54
N GLY A 3 9.92 9.30 -21.15
CA GLY A 3 10.72 9.08 -19.92
C GLY A 3 10.24 9.93 -18.73
N ALA A 4 10.45 11.25 -18.80
CA ALA A 4 10.19 12.17 -17.68
C ALA A 4 8.74 12.19 -17.18
N ALA A 5 7.75 12.13 -18.09
CA ALA A 5 6.33 12.10 -17.72
C ALA A 5 5.93 10.88 -16.88
N LYS A 6 6.62 9.75 -17.06
CA LYS A 6 6.37 8.54 -16.26
C LYS A 6 6.92 8.65 -14.85
N VAL A 7 8.08 9.29 -14.68
CA VAL A 7 8.68 9.55 -13.37
C VAL A 7 7.78 10.48 -12.56
N ASP A 8 7.22 11.51 -13.19
CA ASP A 8 6.31 12.44 -12.54
C ASP A 8 4.97 11.79 -12.14
N LEU A 9 4.47 10.86 -12.98
CA LEU A 9 3.34 9.99 -12.60
C LEU A 9 3.71 9.16 -11.36
N CYS A 10 4.80 8.39 -11.40
CA CYS A 10 5.22 7.54 -10.26
C CYS A 10 5.34 8.33 -8.97
N ARG A 11 5.90 9.54 -9.03
CA ARG A 11 6.03 10.45 -7.89
C ARG A 11 4.66 10.90 -7.35
N LYS A 12 3.72 11.26 -8.23
CA LYS A 12 2.34 11.58 -7.84
C LYS A 12 1.65 10.39 -7.18
N TYR A 13 1.74 9.20 -7.77
CA TYR A 13 1.15 7.98 -7.20
C TYR A 13 1.78 7.62 -5.84
N PHE A 14 3.09 7.85 -5.67
CA PHE A 14 3.75 7.69 -4.38
C PHE A 14 3.23 8.69 -3.32
N ILE A 15 3.07 9.97 -3.68
CA ILE A 15 2.52 11.01 -2.79
C ILE A 15 1.05 10.74 -2.45
N VAL A 16 0.25 10.28 -3.40
CA VAL A 16 -1.15 9.90 -3.14
C VAL A 16 -1.21 8.70 -2.19
N GLY A 17 -0.30 7.73 -2.32
CA GLY A 17 -0.23 6.61 -1.37
C GLY A 17 0.14 7.03 0.07
N LEU A 18 0.83 8.16 0.27
CA LEU A 18 1.08 8.74 1.60
C LEU A 18 -0.22 9.19 2.31
N PHE A 19 -1.32 9.41 1.58
CA PHE A 19 -2.63 9.72 2.17
C PHE A 19 -3.37 8.48 2.70
N GLY A 20 -2.67 7.36 2.94
CA GLY A 20 -3.25 6.17 3.56
C GLY A 20 -3.93 5.22 2.57
N LEU A 21 -3.49 5.21 1.30
CA LEU A 21 -3.99 4.29 0.28
C LEU A 21 -2.93 3.24 -0.10
N PRO A 22 -2.79 2.16 0.67
CA PRO A 22 -1.81 1.11 0.36
C PRO A 22 -2.06 0.41 -0.98
N LEU A 23 -3.31 0.32 -1.41
CA LEU A 23 -3.68 -0.23 -2.72
C LEU A 23 -3.07 0.57 -3.88
N VAL A 24 -2.92 1.89 -3.70
CA VAL A 24 -2.30 2.77 -4.70
C VAL A 24 -0.81 2.52 -4.80
N TRP A 25 -0.11 2.28 -3.67
CA TRP A 25 1.29 1.88 -3.69
C TRP A 25 1.49 0.50 -4.33
N LEU A 26 0.60 -0.45 -4.09
CA LEU A 26 0.62 -1.78 -4.73
C LEU A 26 0.49 -1.67 -6.26
N GLY A 27 -0.52 -0.93 -6.75
CA GLY A 27 -0.71 -0.69 -8.17
C GLY A 27 0.47 0.03 -8.82
N ASN A 28 1.02 1.05 -8.15
CA ASN A 28 2.22 1.76 -8.59
C ASN A 28 3.41 0.80 -8.69
N THR A 29 3.58 -0.07 -7.69
CA THR A 29 4.68 -1.03 -7.67
C THR A 29 4.57 -2.01 -8.84
N ILE A 30 3.41 -2.65 -9.06
CA ILE A 30 3.21 -3.63 -10.15
C ILE A 30 3.40 -2.99 -11.53
N TRP A 31 2.83 -1.80 -11.75
CA TRP A 31 2.91 -1.09 -13.03
C TRP A 31 4.35 -0.67 -13.37
N PHE A 32 5.09 -0.16 -12.38
CA PHE A 32 6.45 0.31 -12.57
C PHE A 32 7.52 -0.79 -12.40
N PHE A 33 7.20 -1.93 -11.78
CA PHE A 33 8.10 -3.08 -11.68
C PHE A 33 8.46 -3.62 -13.06
N GLY A 34 7.47 -3.70 -13.97
CA GLY A 34 7.70 -4.08 -15.35
C GLY A 34 8.62 -3.10 -16.10
N LEU A 35 8.52 -1.80 -15.81
CA LEU A 35 9.37 -0.77 -16.42
C LEU A 35 10.81 -0.78 -15.88
N GLY A 36 10.99 -1.08 -14.60
CA GLY A 36 12.31 -1.10 -13.95
C GLY A 36 13.10 -2.40 -14.10
N PHE A 37 12.44 -3.54 -14.35
CA PHE A 37 13.09 -4.85 -14.43
C PHE A 37 13.10 -5.48 -15.83
N LEU A 38 12.10 -5.23 -16.70
CA LEU A 38 12.07 -5.83 -18.04
C LEU A 38 12.78 -4.99 -19.12
N ARG A 39 13.03 -3.69 -18.89
CA ARG A 39 13.74 -2.85 -19.87
C ARG A 39 15.26 -2.88 -19.69
N PRO A 40 16.05 -2.84 -20.79
CA PRO A 40 17.51 -2.79 -20.72
C PRO A 40 18.00 -1.56 -19.95
N GLN A 41 19.02 -1.76 -19.14
CA GLN A 41 19.52 -0.78 -18.17
C GLN A 41 20.09 0.46 -18.86
N SER A 42 19.57 1.63 -18.49
CA SER A 42 20.10 2.94 -18.86
C SER A 42 20.36 3.73 -17.58
N PRO A 43 21.35 4.62 -17.49
CA PRO A 43 21.62 5.37 -16.25
C PRO A 43 20.39 6.10 -15.66
N ALA A 44 19.43 6.50 -16.50
CA ALA A 44 18.14 7.06 -16.07
C ALA A 44 17.25 6.06 -15.29
N THR A 45 17.33 4.76 -15.58
CA THR A 45 16.48 3.73 -14.96
C THR A 45 16.87 3.40 -13.52
N ASN A 46 18.05 3.82 -13.07
CA ASN A 46 18.51 3.58 -11.69
C ASN A 46 17.78 4.44 -10.65
N THR A 47 17.44 5.68 -11.01
CA THR A 47 16.68 6.58 -10.13
C THR A 47 15.24 6.07 -9.99
N ASP A 48 14.63 5.62 -11.09
CA ASP A 48 13.27 5.08 -11.11
C ASP A 48 13.13 3.82 -10.22
N ARG A 49 14.14 2.93 -10.24
CA ARG A 49 14.16 1.74 -9.37
C ARG A 49 14.10 2.07 -7.88
N LYS A 50 14.79 3.13 -7.44
CA LYS A 50 14.77 3.54 -6.03
C LYS A 50 13.37 3.96 -5.58
N TYR A 51 12.67 4.74 -6.40
CA TYR A 51 11.29 5.18 -6.09
C TYR A 51 10.30 4.01 -6.10
N VAL A 52 10.48 3.03 -6.99
CA VAL A 52 9.67 1.81 -7.02
C VAL A 52 9.93 0.94 -5.78
N MET A 53 11.19 0.74 -5.39
CA MET A 53 11.53 0.02 -4.16
C MET A 53 10.99 0.72 -2.91
N LEU A 54 11.08 2.06 -2.84
CA LEU A 54 10.54 2.83 -1.73
C LEU A 54 9.01 2.68 -1.62
N SER A 55 8.31 2.70 -2.77
CA SER A 55 6.88 2.45 -2.84
C SER A 55 6.51 1.03 -2.38
N ALA A 56 7.32 0.02 -2.77
CA ALA A 56 7.12 -1.37 -2.37
C ALA A 56 7.29 -1.56 -0.86
N ILE A 57 8.35 -0.98 -0.29
CA ILE A 57 8.61 -1.00 1.17
C ILE A 57 7.46 -0.32 1.90
N GLY A 58 7.01 0.82 1.41
CA GLY A 58 5.85 1.51 1.96
C GLY A 58 4.59 0.64 1.92
N ALA A 59 4.32 -0.04 0.81
CA ALA A 59 3.15 -0.92 0.67
C ALA A 59 3.19 -2.06 1.70
N ILE A 60 4.35 -2.69 1.88
CA ILE A 60 4.57 -3.75 2.88
C ILE A 60 4.38 -3.18 4.29
N PHE A 61 4.92 -2.01 4.58
CA PHE A 61 4.75 -1.34 5.87
C PHE A 61 3.27 -1.10 6.19
N TRP A 62 2.50 -0.54 5.27
CA TRP A 62 1.05 -0.35 5.47
C TRP A 62 0.29 -1.66 5.58
N LEU A 63 0.67 -2.69 4.83
CA LEU A 63 0.06 -4.01 4.95
C LEU A 63 0.26 -4.57 6.36
N ILE A 64 1.47 -4.46 6.91
CA ILE A 64 1.75 -4.86 8.29
C ILE A 64 0.91 -4.04 9.27
N VAL A 65 0.85 -2.71 9.12
CA VAL A 65 0.05 -1.83 9.98
C VAL A 65 -1.43 -2.24 9.97
N ILE A 66 -2.01 -2.49 8.79
CA ILE A 66 -3.40 -2.94 8.66
C ILE A 66 -3.58 -4.32 9.29
N CYS A 67 -2.70 -5.29 9.01
CA CYS A 67 -2.80 -6.63 9.60
C CYS A 67 -2.71 -6.59 11.13
N VAL A 68 -1.83 -5.77 11.69
CA VAL A 68 -1.70 -5.59 13.14
C VAL A 68 -2.96 -4.94 13.70
N TRP A 69 -3.47 -3.88 13.06
CA TRP A 69 -4.71 -3.21 13.47
C TRP A 69 -5.91 -4.16 13.46
N GLU A 70 -6.10 -4.92 12.38
CA GLU A 70 -7.16 -5.93 12.27
C GLU A 70 -7.02 -6.99 13.36
N THR A 71 -5.81 -7.49 13.62
CA THR A 71 -5.57 -8.50 14.67
C THR A 71 -5.94 -7.97 16.06
N ILE A 72 -5.58 -6.71 16.35
CA ILE A 72 -5.95 -6.02 17.59
C ILE A 72 -7.47 -5.87 17.65
N PHE A 73 -8.09 -5.34 16.60
CA PHE A 73 -9.53 -5.11 16.53
C PHE A 73 -10.33 -6.39 16.74
N GLN A 74 -9.96 -7.48 16.05
CA GLN A 74 -10.59 -8.80 16.21
C GLN A 74 -10.37 -9.37 17.63
N SER A 75 -9.18 -9.18 18.22
CA SER A 75 -8.89 -9.65 19.59
C SER A 75 -9.71 -8.93 20.65
N TYR A 76 -9.95 -7.62 20.50
CA TYR A 76 -10.78 -6.84 21.41
C TYR A 76 -12.27 -7.03 21.15
N ARG A 77 -12.68 -7.23 19.89
CA ARG A 77 -14.05 -7.60 19.53
C ARG A 77 -14.48 -8.94 20.15
N SER A 78 -13.57 -9.89 20.31
CA SER A 78 -13.83 -11.14 21.03
C SER A 78 -13.97 -10.97 22.55
N LYS A 79 -13.56 -9.82 23.10
CA LYS A 79 -13.64 -9.49 24.53
C LYS A 79 -14.85 -8.58 24.85
N ASP A 80 -15.73 -8.37 23.89
CA ASP A 80 -16.96 -7.59 24.06
C ASP A 80 -16.78 -6.17 24.64
N VAL A 81 -15.70 -5.49 24.28
CA VAL A 81 -15.43 -4.13 24.75
C VAL A 81 -16.29 -3.07 24.03
N ALA A 82 -16.84 -2.11 24.76
CA ALA A 82 -17.80 -1.12 24.25
C ALA A 82 -17.29 -0.32 23.04
N TRP A 83 -16.01 0.08 23.03
CA TRP A 83 -15.44 0.84 21.91
C TRP A 83 -15.37 0.04 20.61
N ALA A 84 -15.17 -1.29 20.69
CA ALA A 84 -15.11 -2.16 19.51
C ALA A 84 -16.51 -2.32 18.88
N TYR A 85 -17.57 -2.26 19.69
CA TYR A 85 -18.95 -2.24 19.21
C TYR A 85 -19.27 -0.98 18.40
N TYR A 86 -18.85 0.20 18.88
CA TYR A 86 -19.05 1.46 18.15
C TYR A 86 -18.29 1.53 16.82
N LEU A 87 -17.11 0.89 16.75
CA LEU A 87 -16.28 0.83 15.54
C LEU A 87 -16.66 -0.31 14.58
N THR A 88 -17.49 -1.25 15.02
CA THR A 88 -17.93 -2.37 14.17
C THR A 88 -18.97 -1.88 13.16
N PHE A 89 -18.63 -1.96 11.87
CA PHE A 89 -19.59 -1.72 10.79
C PHE A 89 -20.41 -2.98 10.44
N ILE A 90 -19.76 -4.16 10.41
CA ILE A 90 -20.40 -5.43 10.05
C ILE A 90 -20.55 -6.30 11.29
N PHE A 91 -21.80 -6.53 11.71
CA PHE A 91 -22.12 -7.50 12.75
C PHE A 91 -22.24 -8.89 12.14
N SER A 92 -21.59 -9.87 12.76
CA SER A 92 -21.75 -11.27 12.33
C SER A 92 -23.04 -11.78 12.96
N VAL A 93 -24.06 -12.03 12.14
CA VAL A 93 -25.42 -12.45 12.58
C VAL A 93 -25.46 -13.87 13.17
N GLY A 94 -24.35 -14.62 13.12
CA GLY A 94 -24.33 -16.06 13.44
C GLY A 94 -23.50 -16.50 14.66
N ARG A 95 -23.05 -15.61 15.55
CA ARG A 95 -22.44 -16.09 16.81
C ARG A 95 -23.54 -16.40 17.82
N VAL A 96 -23.82 -17.69 18.00
CA VAL A 96 -24.41 -18.26 19.23
C VAL A 96 -23.46 -18.11 20.40
#